data_AF-A0A1F5VM64-F1
#
_entry.id   AF-A0A1F5VM64-F1
#
_cell.length_a   1.000
_cell.length_b   1.000
_cell.length_c   1.000
_cell.angle_alpha   90.00
_cell.angle_beta   90.00
_cell.angle_gamma   90.00
#
_symmetry.space_group_name_H-M   'P 1'
#
loop_
_entity.id
_entity.type
_entity.pdbx_description
1 polymer ?
#
loop_
_entity_poly.entity_id
_entity_poly.type
_entity_poly.pdbx_seq_one_letter_code
_entity_poly.pdbx_strand_id
1 'polypeptide(L)'
;MDNDTKNKIGDLVRFIQSSSLSEEDRNLWFNAMASMPKEAIETLWLFMHNAPQDLEEVTQMIKRKRDALLKNDVEEFKKIVEEERSSLENS
;
A
#
# COMPACT_ATOMS: atom_id res chain seq x y z
N MET A 1 -16.72 -12.48 -1.23
CA MET A 1 -16.08 -11.50 -2.13
C MET A 1 -16.68 -11.63 -3.52
N ASP A 2 -17.25 -10.54 -4.04
CA ASP A 2 -17.91 -10.51 -5.35
C ASP A 2 -16.91 -10.54 -6.53
N ASN A 3 -17.44 -10.73 -7.75
CA ASN A 3 -16.62 -10.86 -8.95
C ASN A 3 -15.89 -9.57 -9.32
N ASP A 4 -16.48 -8.42 -9.02
CA ASP A 4 -15.86 -7.12 -9.28
C ASP A 4 -14.60 -6.93 -8.42
N THR A 5 -14.70 -7.22 -7.12
CA THR A 5 -13.56 -7.20 -6.19
C THR A 5 -12.46 -8.18 -6.62
N LYS A 6 -12.82 -9.37 -7.10
CA LYS A 6 -11.84 -10.35 -7.63
C LYS A 6 -11.11 -9.84 -8.87
N ASN A 7 -11.82 -9.17 -9.78
CA ASN A 7 -11.21 -8.58 -10.97
C ASN A 7 -10.22 -7.47 -10.58
N LYS A 8 -10.61 -6.60 -9.64
CA LYS A 8 -9.71 -5.56 -9.10
C LYS A 8 -8.45 -6.15 -8.47
N ILE A 9 -8.57 -7.24 -7.71
CA ILE A 9 -7.38 -7.97 -7.19
C ILE A 9 -6.51 -8.48 -8.35
N GLY A 10 -7.11 -9.05 -9.40
CA GLY A 10 -6.38 -9.50 -10.58
C GLY A 10 -5.64 -8.36 -11.31
N ASP A 11 -6.23 -7.17 -11.37
CA ASP A 11 -5.58 -5.98 -11.93
C ASP A 11 -4.40 -5.52 -11.06
N LEU A 12 -4.61 -5.42 -9.75
CA LEU A 12 -3.60 -5.05 -8.77
C LEU A 12 -2.40 -6.01 -8.82
N VAL A 13 -2.65 -7.32 -8.85
CA VAL A 13 -1.59 -8.33 -8.94
C VAL A 13 -0.76 -8.12 -10.20
N ARG A 14 -1.39 -7.94 -11.37
CA ARG A 14 -0.69 -7.71 -12.63
C ARG A 14 0.13 -6.42 -12.60
N PHE A 15 -0.44 -5.34 -12.07
CA PHE A 15 0.24 -4.06 -11.93
C PHE A 15 1.49 -4.20 -11.05
N ILE A 16 1.36 -4.77 -9.85
CA ILE A 16 2.49 -4.99 -8.92
C ILE A 16 3.55 -5.91 -9.53
N GLN A 17 3.16 -6.99 -10.22
CA GLN A 17 4.10 -7.88 -10.90
C GLN A 17 4.93 -7.15 -11.98
N SER A 18 4.31 -6.20 -12.68
CA SER A 18 4.96 -5.42 -13.73
C SER A 18 5.78 -4.22 -13.22
N SER A 19 5.66 -3.88 -11.94
CA SER A 19 6.32 -2.71 -11.33
C SER A 19 7.84 -2.89 -11.18
N SER A 20 8.54 -1.80 -10.88
CA SER A 20 9.97 -1.80 -10.52
C SER A 20 10.27 -2.32 -9.11
N LEU A 21 9.24 -2.64 -8.32
CA LEU A 21 9.42 -3.09 -6.93
C LEU A 21 10.27 -4.34 -6.84
N SER A 22 11.03 -4.45 -5.74
CA SER A 22 11.75 -5.66 -5.39
C SER A 22 10.82 -6.85 -5.17
N GLU A 23 11.34 -8.07 -5.25
CA GLU A 23 10.54 -9.27 -4.98
C GLU A 23 9.95 -9.26 -3.55
N GLU A 24 10.73 -8.81 -2.57
CA GLU A 24 10.27 -8.65 -1.19
C GLU A 24 9.07 -7.69 -1.09
N ASP A 25 9.17 -6.55 -1.77
CA ASP A 25 8.13 -5.52 -1.76
C ASP A 25 6.87 -5.94 -2.52
N ARG A 26 7.01 -6.68 -3.62
CA ARG A 26 5.86 -7.29 -4.31
C ARG A 26 5.15 -8.30 -3.40
N ASN A 27 5.92 -9.13 -2.69
CA ASN A 27 5.38 -10.11 -1.75
C ASN A 27 4.66 -9.44 -0.57
N LEU A 28 5.14 -8.27 -0.09
CA LEU A 28 4.43 -7.48 0.90
C LEU A 28 3.01 -7.15 0.43
N TRP A 29 2.86 -6.65 -0.80
CA TRP A 29 1.57 -6.32 -1.38
C TRP A 29 0.67 -7.54 -1.60
N PHE A 30 1.21 -8.64 -2.12
CA PHE A 30 0.44 -9.88 -2.33
C PHE A 30 -0.11 -10.43 -1.02
N ASN A 31 0.71 -10.44 0.03
CA ASN A 31 0.29 -10.88 1.36
C ASN A 31 -0.74 -9.93 1.96
N ALA A 32 -0.57 -8.63 1.78
CA ALA A 32 -1.52 -7.63 2.28
C ALA A 32 -2.90 -7.81 1.60
N MET A 33 -2.94 -7.91 0.27
CA MET A 33 -4.19 -8.08 -0.49
C MET A 33 -4.97 -9.35 -0.12
N ALA A 34 -4.29 -10.43 0.30
CA ALA A 34 -4.96 -11.66 0.74
C ALA A 34 -5.80 -11.48 2.01
N SER A 35 -5.54 -10.43 2.79
CA SER A 35 -6.17 -10.17 4.09
C SER A 35 -6.93 -8.84 4.15
N MET A 36 -6.83 -8.01 3.11
CA MET A 36 -7.49 -6.70 3.05
C MET A 36 -9.02 -6.83 2.95
N PRO A 37 -9.77 -5.96 3.65
CA PRO A 37 -11.20 -5.84 3.43
C PRO A 37 -11.49 -5.31 2.02
N LYS A 38 -12.70 -5.55 1.52
CA LYS A 38 -13.13 -5.18 0.16
C LYS A 38 -12.89 -3.69 -0.11
N GLU A 39 -13.25 -2.84 0.83
CA GLU A 39 -13.16 -1.38 0.72
C GLU A 39 -11.70 -0.93 0.56
N ALA A 40 -10.75 -1.62 1.22
CA ALA A 40 -9.33 -1.35 1.08
C ALA A 40 -8.80 -1.79 -0.30
N ILE A 41 -9.27 -2.93 -0.82
CA ILE A 41 -8.95 -3.37 -2.19
C ILE A 41 -9.44 -2.36 -3.23
N GLU A 42 -10.67 -1.85 -3.08
CA GLU A 42 -11.23 -0.84 -3.98
C GLU A 42 -10.44 0.46 -3.94
N THR A 43 -10.10 0.92 -2.72
CA THR A 43 -9.28 2.12 -2.52
C THR A 43 -7.89 1.95 -3.14
N LEU A 44 -7.25 0.80 -2.93
CA LEU A 44 -5.93 0.51 -3.48
C LEU A 44 -5.96 0.46 -5.01
N TRP A 45 -6.98 -0.17 -5.59
CA TRP A 45 -7.17 -0.23 -7.04
C TRP A 45 -7.37 1.15 -7.66
N LEU A 46 -8.16 2.01 -7.02
CA LEU A 46 -8.32 3.41 -7.43
C LEU A 46 -7.01 4.19 -7.32
N PHE A 47 -6.29 4.03 -6.21
CA PHE A 47 -4.99 4.68 -6.02
C PHE A 47 -4.00 4.30 -7.13
N MET A 48 -3.83 3.01 -7.41
CA MET A 48 -2.87 2.55 -8.43
C MET A 48 -3.26 2.96 -9.86
N HIS A 49 -4.55 3.19 -10.13
CA HIS A 49 -4.99 3.72 -11.43
C HIS A 49 -4.72 5.22 -11.58
N ASN A 50 -4.87 6.00 -10.51
CA ASN A 50 -4.75 7.45 -10.57
C ASN A 50 -3.34 7.97 -10.28
N ALA A 51 -2.56 7.22 -9.49
CA ALA A 51 -1.23 7.59 -9.04
C ALA A 51 -0.25 6.40 -9.07
N PRO A 52 -0.09 5.69 -10.21
CA PRO A 52 0.78 4.53 -10.31
C PRO A 52 2.25 4.86 -10.01
N GLN A 53 2.69 6.10 -10.29
CA GLN A 53 4.05 6.56 -10.04
C GLN A 53 4.41 6.64 -8.55
N ASP A 54 3.41 6.75 -7.68
CA ASP A 54 3.61 6.89 -6.22
C ASP A 54 3.76 5.54 -5.51
N LEU A 55 3.68 4.43 -6.26
CA LEU A 55 3.73 3.07 -5.72
C LEU A 55 4.97 2.83 -4.85
N GLU A 56 6.14 3.28 -5.30
CA GLU A 56 7.41 3.04 -4.61
C GLU A 56 7.46 3.80 -3.29
N GLU A 57 7.05 5.06 -3.28
CA GLU A 57 6.97 5.89 -2.07
C GLU A 57 5.99 5.29 -1.06
N VAL A 58 4.79 4.92 -1.50
CA VAL A 58 3.77 4.30 -0.62
C VAL A 58 4.27 2.97 -0.06
N THR A 59 5.00 2.18 -0.85
CA THR A 59 5.61 0.94 -0.40
C THR A 59 6.61 1.20 0.73
N GLN A 60 7.50 2.20 0.58
CA GLN A 60 8.46 2.56 1.63
C GLN A 60 7.75 3.07 2.90
N MET A 61 6.71 3.89 2.74
CA MET A 61 5.92 4.38 3.87
C MET A 61 5.26 3.23 4.65
N ILE A 62 4.66 2.27 3.96
CA ILE A 62 4.05 1.09 4.59
C ILE A 62 5.10 0.27 5.34
N LYS A 63 6.29 0.07 4.76
CA LYS A 63 7.40 -0.63 5.43
C LYS A 63 7.83 0.10 6.70
N ARG A 64 8.03 1.42 6.64
CA ARG A 64 8.38 2.23 7.82
C ARG A 64 7.33 2.08 8.94
N LYS A 65 6.04 2.18 8.59
CA LYS A 65 4.93 1.99 9.55
C LYS A 65 4.93 0.60 10.17
N ARG A 66 5.07 -0.44 9.34
CA ARG A 66 5.14 -1.85 9.78
C ARG A 66 6.32 -2.06 10.73
N ASP A 67 7.49 -1.59 10.37
CA ASP A 67 8.71 -1.80 11.14
C ASP A 67 8.65 -1.06 12.49
N ALA A 68 8.06 0.14 12.54
CA ALA A 68 7.80 0.85 13.79
C ALA A 68 6.84 0.07 14.70
N LEU A 69 5.73 -0.46 14.15
CA LEU A 69 4.79 -1.29 14.90
C LEU A 69 5.44 -2.58 15.43
N LEU A 70 6.24 -3.27 14.60
CA LEU A 70 6.94 -4.50 15.01
C LEU A 70 7.97 -4.26 16.11
N LYS A 71 8.59 -3.08 16.14
CA LYS A 71 9.53 -2.66 17.20
C LYS A 71 8.83 -2.06 18.42
N ASN A 72 7.51 -1.94 18.39
CA ASN A 72 6.72 -1.21 19.39
C ASN A 72 7.18 0.24 19.59
N ASP A 73 7.70 0.85 18.51
CA ASP A 73 8.18 2.24 18.48
C ASP A 73 7.02 3.18 18.11
N VAL A 74 6.23 3.50 19.14
CA VAL A 74 5.01 4.32 19.01
C VAL A 74 5.34 5.74 18.56
N GLU A 75 6.49 6.29 18.94
CA GLU A 75 6.86 7.66 18.60
C GLU A 75 7.27 7.77 17.12
N GLU A 76 8.07 6.82 16.60
CA GLU A 76 8.36 6.77 15.16
C GLU A 76 7.09 6.53 14.34
N PHE A 77 6.18 5.67 14.82
CA PHE A 77 4.89 5.46 14.14
C PHE A 77 4.07 6.75 14.03
N LYS A 78 3.91 7.50 15.13
CA LYS A 78 3.20 8.79 15.13
C LYS A 78 3.87 9.80 14.20
N LYS A 79 5.20 9.86 14.19
CA LYS A 79 5.95 10.74 13.31
C LYS A 79 5.69 10.44 11.84
N ILE A 80 5.69 9.16 11.44
CA ILE A 80 5.40 8.76 10.06
C ILE A 80 3.97 9.15 9.66
N VAL A 81 2.99 9.01 10.57
CA VAL A 81 1.60 9.42 10.31
C VAL A 81 1.47 10.94 10.15
N GLU A 82 2.22 11.71 10.94
CA GLU A 82 2.24 13.18 10.83
C GLU A 82 2.93 13.66 9.54
N GLU A 83 4.02 13.00 9.13
CA GLU A 83 4.67 13.23 7.83
C GLU A 83 3.69 13.03 6.66
N GLU A 84 2.95 11.91 6.68
CA GLU A 84 1.93 11.61 5.66
C GLU A 84 0.81 12.67 5.63
N ARG A 85 0.30 13.07 6.80
CA ARG A 85 -0.72 14.13 6.89
C ARG A 85 -0.23 15.44 6.28
N SER A 86 0.99 15.85 6.62
CA SER A 86 1.58 17.09 6.14
C SER A 86 1.79 17.07 4.61
N SER A 87 2.16 15.93 4.02
CA SER A 87 2.31 15.81 2.57
C SER A 87 0.97 15.95 1.82
N LEU A 88 -0.12 15.45 2.40
CA LEU A 88 -1.46 15.56 1.83
C LEU A 88 -2.06 16.97 1.95
N GLU A 89 -1.71 17.72 2.99
CA GLU A 89 -2.18 19.10 3.17
C GLU A 89 -1.44 20.12 2.28
N ASN A 90 -0.26 19.76 1.77
CA ASN A 90 0.59 20.62 0.94
C ASN A 90 0.60 20.22 -0.56
N SER A 91 -0.21 19.23 -0.96
CA SER A 91 -0.39 18.76 -2.35
C SER A 91 -1.69 19.29 -2.94
#